data_AF-A0A1E3SRW9-F1
#
_entry.id   AF-A0A1E3SRW9-F1
#
_cell.length_a   1.000
_cell.length_b   1.000
_cell.length_c   1.000
_cell.angle_alpha   90.00
_cell.angle_beta   90.00
_cell.angle_gamma   90.00
#
_symmetry.space_group_name_H-M   'P 1'
#
loop_
_entity.id
_entity.type
_entity.pdbx_description
1 polymer ?
#
loop_
_entity_poly.entity_id
_entity_poly.type
_entity_poly.pdbx_seq_one_letter_code
_entity_poly.pdbx_strand_id
1 'polypeptide(L)'
;MKQFVVAGLTGGLTVGAMVACALLTTAPPASAGCQFGGIALSKCDGPVQPDGTWQRCVVFPPAPGRDGSPIYAASTKCQTLGPDQHPAGPAFNDPPTHIDD
;
A
#
# COMPACT_ATOMS: atom_id res chain seq x y z
N MET A 1 19.15 -47.76 -17.26
CA MET A 1 18.08 -48.77 -17.16
C MET A 1 16.88 -48.10 -16.52
N LYS A 2 15.74 -48.13 -17.20
CA LYS A 2 14.45 -47.58 -16.77
C LYS A 2 14.04 -48.19 -15.43
N GLN A 3 13.56 -47.37 -14.51
CA GLN A 3 12.66 -47.80 -13.43
C GLN A 3 11.50 -46.80 -13.43
N PHE A 4 10.40 -47.18 -14.06
CA PHE A 4 9.10 -46.55 -13.87
C PHE A 4 8.36 -47.38 -12.83
N VAL A 5 7.83 -46.74 -11.79
CA VAL A 5 6.73 -47.32 -11.00
C VAL A 5 5.68 -46.22 -10.81
N VAL A 6 4.48 -46.55 -11.26
CA VAL A 6 3.27 -45.72 -11.30
C VAL A 6 2.30 -46.23 -10.24
N ALA A 7 1.59 -45.29 -9.61
CA ALA A 7 0.27 -45.36 -8.99
C ALA A 7 0.05 -46.15 -7.68
N GLY A 8 -0.69 -45.49 -6.76
CA GLY A 8 -1.43 -46.14 -5.67
C GLY A 8 -1.98 -45.15 -4.64
N LEU A 9 -3.17 -44.59 -4.91
CA LEU A 9 -4.01 -43.83 -3.97
C LEU A 9 -4.54 -44.74 -2.85
N THR A 10 -4.34 -44.40 -1.57
CA THR A 10 -5.31 -44.65 -0.47
C THR A 10 -5.02 -43.83 0.79
N GLY A 11 -5.89 -42.84 1.04
CA GLY A 11 -6.43 -42.39 2.33
C GLY A 11 -5.52 -42.21 3.55
N GLY A 12 -5.41 -40.96 4.04
CA GLY A 12 -4.96 -40.73 5.41
C GLY A 12 -4.59 -39.27 5.74
N LEU A 13 -5.60 -38.42 5.90
CA LEU A 13 -5.65 -37.34 6.91
C LEU A 13 -4.32 -36.58 7.21
N THR A 14 -3.97 -35.55 6.44
CA THR A 14 -3.22 -34.37 6.93
C THR A 14 -3.44 -33.15 6.02
N VAL A 15 -4.69 -32.70 5.85
CA VAL A 15 -4.97 -31.36 5.28
C VAL A 15 -4.78 -30.32 6.38
N GLY A 16 -3.52 -30.11 6.77
CA GLY A 16 -3.14 -29.15 7.81
C GLY A 16 -1.76 -28.56 7.56
N ALA A 17 -1.28 -28.62 6.32
CA ALA A 17 0.03 -28.12 5.95
C ALA A 17 -0.11 -27.09 4.82
N MET A 18 0.24 -25.84 5.19
CA MET A 18 0.75 -24.79 4.30
C MET A 18 -0.29 -23.87 3.63
N VAL A 19 -0.99 -23.06 4.43
CA VAL A 19 -1.53 -21.76 3.99
C VAL A 19 -0.98 -20.66 4.91
N ALA A 20 0.31 -20.38 4.81
CA ALA A 20 0.92 -19.30 5.60
C ALA A 20 1.98 -18.46 4.86
N CYS A 21 2.23 -18.70 3.56
CA CYS A 21 3.32 -18.02 2.83
C CYS A 21 2.86 -17.20 1.61
N ALA A 22 1.57 -17.04 1.36
CA ALA A 22 1.08 -16.34 0.15
C ALA A 22 0.75 -14.84 0.35
N LEU A 23 0.96 -14.27 1.55
CA LEU A 23 0.49 -12.92 1.87
C LEU A 23 1.51 -11.79 1.63
N LEU A 24 2.68 -12.07 1.06
CA LEU A 24 3.73 -11.05 0.86
C LEU A 24 4.02 -10.70 -0.60
N THR A 25 3.34 -11.30 -1.58
CA THR A 25 3.66 -11.10 -3.02
C THR A 25 2.81 -10.04 -3.72
N THR A 26 1.91 -9.36 -3.02
CA THR A 26 1.01 -8.35 -3.64
C THR A 26 1.15 -6.97 -3.02
N ALA A 27 2.27 -6.64 -2.37
CA ALA A 27 2.55 -5.22 -2.14
C ALA A 27 2.67 -4.59 -3.54
N PRO A 28 1.70 -3.76 -3.97
CA PRO A 28 1.78 -3.13 -5.28
C PRO A 28 3.11 -2.37 -5.36
N PRO A 29 3.78 -2.34 -6.54
CA PRO A 29 5.05 -1.65 -6.69
C PRO A 29 4.90 -0.22 -6.17
N ALA A 30 5.74 0.18 -5.22
CA ALA A 30 5.69 1.48 -4.56
C ALA A 30 6.15 2.65 -5.46
N SER A 31 5.86 2.59 -6.77
CA SER A 31 6.36 3.52 -7.78
C SER A 31 5.46 3.59 -9.05
N ALA A 32 4.14 3.76 -8.89
CA ALA A 32 3.19 3.86 -10.02
C ALA A 32 2.04 4.86 -9.76
N GLY A 33 2.39 6.07 -9.29
CA GLY A 33 1.39 7.08 -8.92
C GLY A 33 1.87 8.09 -7.88
N CYS A 34 3.14 8.51 -7.94
CA CYS A 34 3.73 9.39 -6.93
C CYS A 34 4.05 10.77 -7.49
N GLN A 35 3.59 11.81 -6.80
CA GLN A 35 3.97 13.19 -7.03
C GLN A 35 4.88 13.70 -5.90
N PHE A 36 5.92 14.45 -6.25
CA PHE A 36 6.90 14.97 -5.30
C PHE A 36 6.84 16.50 -5.22
N GLY A 37 7.08 17.04 -4.03
CA GLY A 37 7.15 18.48 -3.77
C GLY A 37 5.82 19.15 -3.42
N GLY A 38 5.88 20.48 -3.24
CA GLY A 38 4.78 21.28 -2.72
C GLY A 38 4.75 21.31 -1.18
N ILE A 39 3.55 21.21 -0.61
CA ILE A 39 3.32 21.21 0.85
C ILE A 39 3.69 19.89 1.54
N ALA A 40 3.96 18.85 0.76
CA ALA A 40 4.39 17.54 1.20
C ALA A 40 5.73 17.19 0.52
N LEU A 41 6.49 16.28 1.13
CA LEU A 41 7.70 15.72 0.51
C LEU A 41 7.32 14.81 -0.66
N SER A 42 6.36 13.94 -0.44
CA SER A 42 5.80 13.07 -1.48
C SER A 42 4.32 12.76 -1.20
N LYS A 43 3.59 12.50 -2.27
CA LYS A 43 2.21 11.99 -2.29
C LYS A 43 2.22 10.80 -3.21
N CYS A 44 1.72 9.66 -2.77
CA CYS A 44 1.65 8.45 -3.57
C CYS A 44 0.27 7.82 -3.43
N ASP A 45 -0.30 7.43 -4.56
CA ASP A 45 -1.53 6.67 -4.59
C ASP A 45 -1.27 5.17 -4.77
N GLY A 46 -2.04 4.37 -4.03
CA GLY A 46 -2.15 2.94 -4.21
C GLY A 46 -3.21 2.61 -5.27
N PRO A 47 -3.32 1.33 -5.68
CA PRO A 47 -4.22 0.94 -6.76
C PRO A 47 -5.68 1.30 -6.48
N VAL A 48 -6.39 1.73 -7.52
CA VAL A 48 -7.84 1.95 -7.48
C VAL A 48 -8.55 0.60 -7.27
N GLN A 49 -9.38 0.51 -6.24
CA GLN A 49 -10.25 -0.62 -5.94
C GLN A 49 -11.47 -0.64 -6.89
N PRO A 50 -12.16 -1.79 -7.03
CA PRO A 50 -13.33 -1.92 -7.90
C PRO A 50 -14.51 -1.01 -7.52
N ASP A 51 -14.53 -0.48 -6.30
CA ASP A 51 -15.49 0.53 -5.84
C ASP A 51 -15.10 1.96 -6.24
N GLY A 52 -13.98 2.14 -6.94
CA GLY A 52 -13.45 3.43 -7.37
C GLY A 52 -12.66 4.17 -6.29
N THR A 53 -12.40 3.56 -5.13
CA THR A 53 -11.58 4.17 -4.08
C THR A 53 -10.10 3.84 -4.27
N TRP A 54 -9.21 4.66 -3.71
CA TRP A 54 -7.78 4.39 -3.66
C TRP A 54 -7.18 4.90 -2.36
N GLN A 55 -5.97 4.46 -2.03
CA GLN A 55 -5.28 4.94 -0.82
C GLN A 55 -4.20 5.96 -1.20
N ARG A 56 -4.33 7.19 -0.71
CA ARG A 56 -3.27 8.21 -0.82
C ARG A 56 -2.44 8.26 0.44
N CYS A 57 -1.12 8.09 0.31
CA CYS A 57 -0.16 8.29 1.38
C CYS A 57 0.68 9.55 1.13
N VAL A 58 0.68 10.45 2.11
CA VAL A 58 1.39 11.73 2.07
C VAL A 58 2.49 11.74 3.12
N VAL A 59 3.70 12.09 2.70
CA VAL A 59 4.85 12.28 3.58
C VAL A 59 5.03 13.78 3.83
N PHE A 60 4.85 14.19 5.08
CA PHE A 60 5.02 15.58 5.50
C PHE A 60 6.44 15.83 5.98
N PRO A 61 6.99 17.04 5.74
CA PRO A 61 8.26 17.43 6.32
C PRO A 61 8.18 17.41 7.86
N PRO A 62 9.34 17.24 8.53
CA PRO A 62 9.39 17.37 9.98
C PRO A 62 8.80 18.71 10.45
N ALA A 63 7.97 18.66 11.50
CA ALA A 63 7.43 19.83 12.17
C ALA A 63 8.15 20.03 13.51
N PRO A 64 8.41 21.28 13.94
CA PRO A 64 9.02 21.53 15.25
C PRO A 64 8.17 20.92 16.36
N GLY A 65 8.85 20.41 17.39
CA GLY A 65 8.20 19.93 18.61
C GLY A 65 7.40 21.05 19.28
N ARG A 66 6.38 20.70 20.07
CA ARG A 66 5.57 21.67 20.82
C ARG A 66 6.39 22.51 21.79
N ASP A 67 7.52 21.96 22.23
CA ASP A 67 8.54 22.52 23.10
C ASP A 67 9.65 23.28 22.34
N GLY A 68 9.53 23.40 21.00
CA GLY A 68 10.54 24.03 20.14
C GLY A 68 11.74 23.12 19.83
N SER A 69 11.76 21.89 20.35
CA SER A 69 12.80 20.92 20.03
C SER A 69 12.78 20.58 18.53
N PRO A 70 13.95 20.50 17.87
CA PRO A 70 14.01 20.10 16.48
C PRO A 70 13.64 18.62 16.36
N ILE A 71 12.59 18.34 15.59
CA ILE A 71 12.22 16.99 15.17
C ILE A 71 12.73 16.81 13.75
N TYR A 72 13.41 15.69 13.48
CA TYR A 72 13.96 15.40 12.16
C TYR A 72 13.21 14.27 11.44
N ALA A 73 12.16 13.75 12.05
CA ALA A 73 11.35 12.68 11.50
C ALA A 73 10.23 13.26 10.61
N ALA A 74 10.23 12.85 9.34
CA ALA A 74 9.08 13.04 8.47
C ALA A 74 7.89 12.23 9.01
N SER A 75 6.68 12.72 8.75
CA SER A 75 5.44 12.07 9.18
C SER A 75 4.65 11.59 7.97
N THR A 76 4.37 10.30 7.90
CA THR A 76 3.49 9.73 6.87
C THR A 76 2.06 9.66 7.37
N LYS A 77 1.10 9.97 6.50
CA LYS A 77 -0.34 9.85 6.74
C LYS A 77 -0.99 9.26 5.50
N CYS A 78 -1.81 8.24 5.66
CA CYS A 78 -2.54 7.61 4.57
C CYS A 78 -4.04 7.78 4.76
N GLN A 79 -4.77 8.07 3.69
CA GLN A 79 -6.22 8.21 3.68
C GLN A 79 -6.80 7.54 2.44
N THR A 80 -8.02 7.03 2.58
CA THR A 80 -8.80 6.53 1.43
C THR A 80 -9.47 7.69 0.72
N LEU A 81 -9.29 7.77 -0.59
CA LEU A 81 -9.87 8.73 -1.51
C LEU A 81 -10.84 8.01 -2.45
N GLY A 82 -11.73 8.76 -3.08
CA GLY A 82 -12.75 8.21 -3.96
C GLY A 82 -13.95 9.15 -4.11
N PRO A 83 -14.96 8.78 -4.91
CA PRO A 83 -16.10 9.62 -5.27
C PRO A 83 -16.88 10.16 -4.06
N ASP A 84 -17.01 9.36 -3.00
CA ASP A 84 -17.74 9.71 -1.77
C ASP A 84 -16.82 10.03 -0.58
N GLN A 85 -15.49 9.98 -0.78
CA GLN A 85 -14.52 10.29 0.25
C GLN A 85 -14.14 11.76 0.18
N HIS A 86 -14.18 12.43 1.33
CA HIS A 86 -13.81 13.83 1.47
C HIS A 86 -12.63 13.95 2.44
N PRO A 87 -11.40 13.71 1.98
CA PRO A 87 -10.22 13.87 2.83
C PRO A 87 -10.09 15.32 3.29
N ALA A 88 -9.55 15.49 4.50
CA ALA A 88 -9.28 16.81 5.03
C ALA A 88 -7.86 17.26 4.64
N GLY A 89 -7.76 18.43 4.03
CA GLY A 89 -6.51 19.16 3.84
C GLY A 89 -5.96 19.13 2.42
N PRO A 90 -5.24 20.20 2.03
CA PRO A 90 -4.76 20.38 0.66
C PRO A 90 -3.75 19.31 0.23
N ALA A 91 -3.10 18.63 1.17
CA ALA A 91 -2.12 17.59 0.84
C ALA A 91 -2.76 16.32 0.28
N PHE A 92 -4.04 16.09 0.60
CA PHE A 92 -4.81 14.96 0.10
C PHE A 92 -5.75 15.34 -1.04
N ASN A 93 -6.23 16.58 -1.10
CA ASN A 93 -7.23 17.02 -2.09
C ASN A 93 -6.64 17.63 -3.37
N ASP A 94 -5.32 17.76 -3.45
CA ASP A 94 -4.62 18.28 -4.63
C ASP A 94 -3.53 17.28 -5.07
N PRO A 95 -3.57 16.74 -6.30
CA PRO A 95 -4.72 16.79 -7.21
C PRO A 95 -5.93 16.03 -6.62
N PRO A 96 -7.18 16.38 -6.95
CA PRO A 96 -8.36 15.68 -6.42
C PRO A 96 -8.56 14.28 -6.99
N THR A 97 -7.92 13.97 -8.12
CA THR A 97 -7.97 12.68 -8.81
C THR A 97 -6.86 11.75 -8.35
N HIS A 98 -6.99 10.47 -8.69
CA HIS A 98 -5.91 9.49 -8.56
C HIS A 98 -4.68 9.97 -9.35
N ILE A 99 -3.49 9.74 -8.80
CA ILE A 99 -2.23 10.00 -9.47
C ILE A 99 -1.86 8.72 -10.21
N ASP A 100 -2.01 8.76 -11.52
CA ASP A 100 -1.52 7.75 -12.45
C ASP A 100 -0.21 8.28 -13.05
N ASP A 101 0.89 7.51 -12.94
CA ASP A 101 2.17 7.81 -13.63
C ASP A 101 2.18 7.18 -15.03
#